data_AF-A0A8X6FCP1-F1
#
_entry.id   AF-A0A8X6FCP1-F1
#
_cell.length_a   1.000
_cell.length_b   1.000
_cell.length_c   1.000
_cell.angle_alpha   90.00
_cell.angle_beta   90.00
_cell.angle_gamma   90.00
#
_symmetry.space_group_name_H-M   'P 1'
#
loop_
_entity.id
_entity.type
_entity.pdbx_description
1 polymer ?
#
loop_
_entity_poly.entity_id
_entity_poly.type
_entity_poly.pdbx_seq_one_letter_code
_entity_poly.pdbx_strand_id
1 'polypeptide(L)'
;MNYFELDLVHFYTTPSLTWSAGIKKTNVTSELLTDINMYLMLESGIRGGMCLVSKRYSKANNKYLDNFDEMSPSKFIISLDVNNLYGTAMAFYNLPESEFDF
;
A
#
# COMPACT_ATOMS: atom_id res chain seq x y z
N MET A 1 18.69 -16.25 -7.68
CA MET A 1 19.62 -15.18 -7.24
C MET A 1 20.11 -14.29 -8.38
N ASN A 2 20.09 -14.74 -9.65
CA ASN A 2 20.69 -13.98 -10.77
C ASN A 2 19.84 -12.82 -11.33
N TYR A 3 18.59 -12.63 -10.91
CA TYR A 3 17.71 -11.64 -11.53
C TYR A 3 18.05 -10.19 -11.14
N PHE A 4 18.38 -9.96 -9.86
CA PHE A 4 18.82 -8.65 -9.36
C PHE A 4 20.34 -8.61 -9.11
N GLU A 5 21.03 -9.75 -9.23
CA GLU A 5 22.45 -9.90 -8.91
C GLU A 5 22.79 -9.31 -7.52
N LEU A 6 21.92 -9.60 -6.55
CA LEU A 6 22.12 -9.27 -5.14
C LEU A 6 22.28 -10.59 -4.38
N ASP A 7 23.31 -10.68 -3.55
CA ASP A 7 23.50 -11.83 -2.69
C ASP A 7 22.71 -11.63 -1.38
N LEU A 8 21.83 -12.60 -1.09
CA LEU A 8 20.94 -12.59 0.08
C LEU A 8 21.72 -12.52 1.39
N VAL A 9 22.94 -13.07 1.46
CA VAL A 9 23.73 -13.11 2.70
C VAL A 9 24.20 -11.74 3.16
N HIS A 10 24.11 -10.71 2.31
CA HIS A 10 24.44 -9.33 2.65
C HIS A 10 23.28 -8.55 3.27
N PHE A 11 22.08 -9.15 3.38
CA PHE A 11 20.89 -8.47 3.88
C PHE A 11 20.36 -9.13 5.15
N TYR A 12 20.20 -8.33 6.21
CA TYR A 12 19.64 -8.80 7.48
C TYR A 12 18.12 -9.03 7.41
N THR A 13 17.41 -8.33 6.52
CA THR A 13 15.94 -8.39 6.43
C THR A 13 15.46 -8.34 4.98
N THR A 14 14.30 -8.93 4.71
CA THR A 14 13.67 -8.91 3.38
C THR A 14 13.37 -7.49 2.88
N PRO A 15 12.87 -6.54 3.69
CA PRO A 15 12.66 -5.16 3.23
C PRO A 15 13.95 -4.48 2.75
N SER A 16 15.08 -4.70 3.43
CA SER A 16 16.37 -4.15 3.01
C SER A 16 16.80 -4.70 1.65
N LEU A 17 16.65 -6.01 1.43
CA LEU A 17 16.86 -6.63 0.13
C LEU A 17 15.94 -6.04 -0.94
N THR A 18 14.64 -5.97 -0.68
CA THR A 18 13.63 -5.49 -1.64
C THR A 18 13.89 -4.03 -2.01
N TRP A 19 14.26 -3.19 -1.04
CA TRP A 19 14.63 -1.79 -1.28
C TRP A 19 15.86 -1.67 -2.20
N SER A 20 16.94 -2.40 -1.89
CA SER A 20 18.14 -2.41 -2.72
C SER A 20 17.87 -2.97 -4.13
N ALA A 21 17.05 -4.01 -4.26
CA ALA A 21 16.62 -4.55 -5.55
C ALA A 21 15.82 -3.52 -6.35
N GLY A 22 14.91 -2.79 -5.69
CA GLY A 22 14.11 -1.72 -6.27
C GLY A 22 14.97 -0.62 -6.87
N ILE A 23 15.84 -0.02 -6.06
CA ILE A 23 16.76 1.05 -6.50
C ILE A 23 17.68 0.55 -7.63
N LYS A 24 18.26 -0.65 -7.49
CA LYS A 24 19.12 -1.23 -8.54
C LYS A 24 18.38 -1.45 -9.85
N LYS A 25 17.07 -1.75 -9.80
CA LYS A 25 16.25 -1.98 -10.99
C LYS A 25 15.83 -0.68 -11.66
N THR A 26 15.52 0.36 -10.90
CA THR A 26 15.01 1.64 -11.42
C THR A 26 16.12 2.65 -11.70
N ASN A 27 17.31 2.48 -11.10
CA ASN A 27 18.41 3.44 -11.08
C ASN A 27 18.02 4.81 -10.51
N VAL A 28 16.98 4.85 -9.68
CA VAL A 28 16.55 6.09 -9.01
C VAL A 28 17.57 6.51 -7.95
N THR A 29 17.86 7.81 -7.87
CA THR A 29 18.71 8.39 -6.83
C THR A 29 17.86 9.31 -5.96
N SER A 30 17.45 8.82 -4.79
CA SER A 30 16.71 9.64 -3.82
C SER A 30 17.65 10.58 -3.07
N GLU A 31 17.22 11.83 -2.89
CA GLU A 31 17.94 12.83 -2.10
C GLU A 31 17.96 12.43 -0.61
N LEU A 32 19.12 12.61 0.03
CA LEU A 32 19.24 12.42 1.47
C LEU A 32 18.75 13.68 2.19
N LEU A 33 17.72 13.53 3.03
CA LEU A 33 17.24 14.59 3.90
C LEU A 33 18.32 14.93 4.95
N THR A 34 18.83 16.17 4.92
CA THR A 34 19.86 16.65 5.85
C THR A 34 19.32 17.65 6.88
N ASP A 35 18.18 18.30 6.61
CA ASP A 35 17.48 19.17 7.55
C ASP A 35 16.52 18.36 8.43
N ILE A 36 16.67 18.51 9.74
CA ILE A 36 15.82 17.86 10.74
C ILE A 36 14.37 18.34 10.68
N ASN A 37 14.12 19.61 10.36
CA ASN A 37 12.76 20.15 10.27
C ASN A 37 12.02 19.54 9.07
N MET A 38 12.72 19.40 7.95
CA MET A 38 12.23 18.71 6.76
C MET A 38 11.87 17.26 7.07
N TYR A 39 12.77 16.54 7.74
CA TYR A 39 12.52 15.17 8.18
C TYR A 39 11.30 15.05 9.08
N LEU A 40 11.21 15.89 10.13
CA LEU A 40 10.10 15.89 11.08
C LEU A 40 8.76 16.22 10.39
N MET A 41 8.76 17.14 9.44
CA MET A 41 7.57 17.47 8.67
C MET A 41 7.09 16.26 7.85
N LEU A 42 7.98 15.58 7.14
CA LEU A 42 7.63 14.37 6.38
C LEU A 42 7.11 13.25 7.29
N GLU A 43 7.83 12.95 8.38
CA GLU A 43 7.39 11.97 9.39
C GLU A 43 6.00 12.31 9.95
N SER A 44 5.74 13.59 10.24
CA SER A 44 4.42 14.03 10.73
C SER A 44 3.30 13.85 9.70
N GLY A 45 3.63 13.75 8.42
CA GLY A 45 2.71 13.51 7.31
C GLY A 45 2.44 12.03 7.02
N ILE A 46 3.29 11.11 7.50
CA ILE A 46 3.14 9.67 7.22
C ILE A 46 1.86 9.13 7.87
N ARG A 47 1.03 8.46 7.08
CA ARG A 47 -0.18 7.75 7.53
C ARG A 47 -0.17 6.33 7.00
N GLY A 48 -0.73 5.41 7.79
CA GLY A 48 -0.91 4.01 7.39
C GLY A 48 -2.10 3.81 6.46
N GLY A 49 -2.52 2.55 6.33
CA GLY A 49 -3.74 2.20 5.60
C GLY A 49 -4.99 2.83 6.19
N MET A 50 -5.91 3.26 5.32
CA MET A 50 -7.21 3.78 5.75
C MET A 50 -8.10 2.62 6.22
N CYS A 51 -8.63 2.72 7.43
CA CYS A 51 -9.65 1.80 7.96
C CYS A 51 -10.90 2.61 8.33
N LEU A 52 -12.03 2.29 7.70
CA LEU A 52 -13.29 2.99 7.91
C LEU A 52 -14.45 2.01 8.02
N VAL A 53 -15.30 2.19 9.03
CA VAL A 53 -16.58 1.51 9.17
C VAL A 53 -17.70 2.55 9.06
N SER A 54 -18.27 2.70 7.88
CA SER A 54 -19.37 3.65 7.64
C SER A 54 -20.72 3.15 8.15
N LYS A 55 -20.90 1.83 8.27
CA LYS A 55 -22.12 1.19 8.80
C LYS A 55 -21.72 0.04 9.73
N ARG A 56 -22.12 0.15 11.01
CA ARG A 56 -21.77 -0.83 12.06
C ARG A 56 -22.31 -2.24 11.81
N TYR A 57 -23.48 -2.37 11.19
CA TYR A 57 -24.09 -3.67 10.91
C TYR A 57 -24.87 -3.64 9.59
N SER A 58 -24.66 -4.67 8.78
CA SER A 58 -25.41 -4.89 7.54
C SER A 58 -25.57 -6.40 7.35
N LYS A 59 -26.81 -6.87 7.24
CA LYS A 59 -27.13 -8.24 6.85
C LYS A 59 -27.49 -8.30 5.36
N ALA A 60 -26.99 -9.29 4.64
CA ALA A 60 -27.45 -9.57 3.28
C ALA A 60 -28.82 -10.26 3.33
N ASN A 61 -29.66 -10.04 2.32
CA ASN A 61 -30.92 -10.73 2.09
C ASN A 61 -31.04 -11.00 0.59
N ASN A 62 -30.54 -12.12 0.09
CA ASN A 62 -30.64 -12.42 -1.33
C ASN A 62 -30.93 -13.90 -1.55
N LYS A 63 -31.49 -14.21 -2.72
CA LYS A 63 -31.97 -15.54 -3.12
C LYS A 63 -30.93 -16.67 -3.10
N TYR A 64 -29.65 -16.36 -2.92
CA TYR A 64 -28.57 -17.34 -2.84
C TYR A 64 -28.23 -17.74 -1.39
N LEU A 65 -28.94 -17.19 -0.39
CA LEU A 65 -28.78 -17.52 1.02
C LEU A 65 -29.91 -18.42 1.50
N ASP A 66 -29.60 -19.40 2.35
CA ASP A 66 -30.56 -20.37 2.90
C ASP A 66 -31.69 -19.72 3.73
N ASN A 67 -31.46 -18.51 4.24
CA ASN A 67 -32.40 -17.76 5.07
C ASN A 67 -32.99 -16.54 4.33
N PHE A 68 -33.10 -16.61 3.01
CA PHE A 68 -33.74 -15.57 2.21
C PHE A 68 -35.18 -15.34 2.66
N ASP A 69 -35.53 -14.07 2.89
CA ASP A 69 -36.88 -13.65 3.23
C ASP A 69 -37.49 -12.90 2.04
N GLU A 70 -38.50 -13.51 1.40
CA GLU A 70 -39.24 -12.94 0.26
C GLU A 70 -40.04 -11.69 0.62
N MET A 71 -40.40 -11.52 1.90
CA MET A 71 -41.13 -10.35 2.39
C MET A 71 -40.23 -9.13 2.57
N SER A 72 -38.91 -9.33 2.63
CA SER A 72 -37.91 -8.29 2.83
C SER A 72 -37.24 -7.88 1.51
N PRO A 73 -36.79 -6.62 1.36
CA PRO A 73 -36.07 -6.19 0.16
C PRO A 73 -34.80 -6.99 -0.10
N SER A 74 -34.53 -7.26 -1.39
CA SER A 74 -33.29 -7.92 -1.81
C SER A 74 -32.08 -7.03 -1.56
N LYS A 75 -31.01 -7.60 -0.99
CA LYS A 75 -29.82 -6.90 -0.53
C LYS A 75 -28.58 -7.80 -0.62
N PHE A 76 -27.57 -7.29 -1.29
CA PHE A 76 -26.26 -7.93 -1.43
C PHE A 76 -25.21 -7.16 -0.63
N ILE A 77 -24.13 -7.86 -0.26
CA ILE A 77 -22.93 -7.27 0.31
C ILE A 77 -21.79 -7.71 -0.61
N ILE A 78 -20.98 -6.75 -1.05
CA ILE A 78 -19.83 -7.00 -1.91
C ILE A 78 -18.56 -6.77 -1.10
N SER A 79 -17.58 -7.66 -1.29
CA SER A 79 -16.22 -7.51 -0.79
C SER A 79 -15.31 -7.30 -1.99
N LEU A 80 -14.65 -6.16 -2.06
CA LEU A 80 -13.69 -5.82 -3.10
C LEU A 80 -12.31 -5.71 -2.46
N ASP A 81 -11.30 -6.26 -3.13
CA ASP A 81 -9.91 -6.17 -2.72
C ASP A 81 -9.05 -5.77 -3.92
N VAL A 82 -8.06 -4.91 -3.68
CA VAL A 82 -7.15 -4.44 -4.72
C VAL A 82 -5.88 -5.28 -4.68
N ASN A 83 -5.66 -6.05 -5.74
CA ASN A 83 -4.43 -6.81 -5.92
C ASN A 83 -3.21 -5.88 -5.95
N ASN A 84 -2.33 -5.99 -4.96
CA ASN A 84 -1.11 -5.20 -4.85
C ASN A 84 -1.34 -3.67 -4.88
N LEU A 85 -2.16 -3.17 -3.95
CA LEU A 85 -2.50 -1.74 -3.85
C LEU A 85 -1.27 -0.83 -3.83
N TYR A 86 -0.29 -1.08 -2.95
CA TYR A 86 0.90 -0.23 -2.85
C TYR A 86 1.79 -0.31 -4.10
N GLY A 87 2.02 -1.51 -4.64
CA GLY A 87 2.80 -1.65 -5.86
C GLY A 87 2.12 -0.98 -7.06
N THR A 88 0.79 -1.01 -7.13
CA THR A 88 0.02 -0.25 -8.12
C THR A 88 0.25 1.25 -7.95
N ALA A 89 0.16 1.77 -6.73
CA ALA A 89 0.39 3.19 -6.49
C ALA A 89 1.82 3.61 -6.88
N MET A 90 2.82 2.81 -6.52
CA MET A 90 4.23 3.06 -6.87
C MET A 90 4.52 2.99 -8.37
N ALA A 91 3.74 2.22 -9.14
CA ALA A 91 3.95 2.05 -10.58
C ALA A 91 3.27 3.13 -11.44
N PHE A 92 2.15 3.68 -10.97
CA PHE A 92 1.30 4.58 -11.77
C PHE A 92 1.32 6.04 -11.34
N TYR A 93 1.79 6.35 -10.12
CA TYR A 93 1.91 7.72 -9.64
C TYR A 93 3.36 8.15 -9.52
N ASN A 94 3.60 9.44 -9.73
CA ASN A 94 4.91 10.03 -9.48
C ASN A 94 5.13 10.14 -7.97
N LEU A 95 6.25 9.59 -7.52
CA LEU A 95 6.69 9.72 -6.14
C LEU A 95 7.73 10.83 -6.04
N PRO A 96 7.81 11.56 -4.91
CA PRO A 96 8.86 12.54 -4.70
C PRO A 96 10.22 11.85 -4.50
N GLU A 97 11.24 12.32 -5.20
CA GLU A 97 12.58 11.71 -5.21
C GLU A 97 13.68 12.68 -4.73
N SER A 98 13.58 13.97 -5.06
CA SER A 98 14.56 15.02 -4.74
C SER A 98 13.98 16.43 -4.88
N GLU A 99 14.82 17.44 -4.70
CA GLU A 99 14.52 18.89 -4.83
C GLU A 99 13.48 19.36 -3.82
N PHE A 100 13.61 18.85 -2.59
CA PHE A 100 12.73 19.21 -1.50
C PHE A 100 12.97 20.66 -1.05
N ASP A 101 11.93 21.48 -1.12
CA ASP A 101 11.92 22.87 -0.65
C ASP A 101 10.65 23.10 0.19
N PHE A 102 10.80 23.66 1.40
CA PHE A 102 9.75 23.72 2.43
C PHE A 102 9.73 25.07 3.16
#